data_AF-A0A522Z2C9-F1
#
_entry.id   AF-A0A522Z2C9-F1
#
_cell.length_a   1.000
_cell.length_b   1.000
_cell.length_c   1.000
_cell.angle_alpha   90.00
_cell.angle_beta   90.00
_cell.angle_gamma   90.00
#
_symmetry.space_group_name_H-M   'P 1'
#
loop_
_entity.id
_entity.type
_entity.pdbx_description
1 polymer ?
#
loop_
_entity_poly.entity_id
_entity_poly.type
_entity_poly.pdbx_seq_one_letter_code
_entity_poly.pdbx_strand_id
1 'polypeptide(L)' 'MSTKQTQIKIKSQIKSSIMHLLEEGCYDKNKIYAIIQNDFDVPKSEIRLACKEVKIDLMLKLKVLQSGVLEL' A
#
# COMPACT_ATOMS: atom_id res chain seq x y z
N MET A 1 0.57 12.62 -24.79
CA MET A 1 0.57 11.47 -23.85
C MET A 1 -0.08 11.94 -22.55
N SER A 2 -1.21 11.32 -22.16
CA SER A 2 -2.08 11.82 -21.09
C SER A 2 -1.44 11.64 -19.70
N THR A 3 -1.15 12.74 -19.01
CA THR A 3 -0.51 12.79 -17.68
C THR A 3 -1.26 11.98 -16.60
N LYS A 4 -2.56 11.79 -16.77
CA LYS A 4 -3.41 10.97 -15.87
C LYS A 4 -3.00 9.50 -15.84
N GLN A 5 -2.56 8.95 -16.97
CA GLN A 5 -2.24 7.54 -17.10
C GLN A 5 -0.93 7.18 -16.39
N THR A 6 0.03 8.11 -16.38
CA THR A 6 1.30 7.99 -15.64
C THR A 6 1.06 8.02 -14.12
N GLN A 7 0.21 8.92 -13.64
CA GLN A 7 -0.11 9.03 -12.20
C GLN A 7 -0.81 7.78 -11.64
N ILE A 8 -1.70 7.15 -12.42
CA ILE A 8 -2.37 5.90 -12.01
C ILE A 8 -1.38 4.75 -11.85
N LYS A 9 -0.40 4.63 -12.77
CA LYS A 9 0.63 3.59 -12.70
C LYS A 9 1.52 3.75 -11.46
N ILE A 10 1.95 4.97 -11.16
CA ILE A 10 2.80 5.27 -10.00
C ILE A 10 2.08 4.90 -8.69
N LYS A 11 0.79 5.24 -8.53
CA LYS A 11 0.02 4.88 -7.34
C LYS A 11 -0.08 3.37 -7.13
N SER A 12 -0.30 2.60 -8.21
CA SER A 12 -0.32 1.14 -8.14
C SER A 12 1.03 0.56 -7.71
N GLN A 13 2.13 1.12 -8.22
CA GLN A 13 3.49 0.68 -7.88
C GLN A 13 3.85 1.00 -6.43
N ILE A 14 3.45 2.18 -5.91
CA ILE A 14 3.64 2.55 -4.51
C ILE A 14 2.90 1.56 -3.59
N LYS A 15 1.64 1.22 -3.88
CA LYS A 15 0.89 0.22 -3.10
C LYS A 15 1.57 -1.15 -3.09
N SER A 16 2.01 -1.61 -4.27
CA SER A 16 2.72 -2.88 -4.40
C SER A 16 4.00 -2.90 -3.57
N SER A 17 4.76 -1.80 -3.58
CA SER A 17 6.02 -1.67 -2.83
C SER A 17 5.78 -1.65 -1.33
N ILE A 18 4.75 -0.93 -0.87
CA ILE A 18 4.34 -0.97 0.54
C ILE A 18 3.97 -2.39 0.95
N MET A 19 3.26 -3.13 0.09
CA MET A 19 2.84 -4.49 0.41
C MET A 19 4.04 -5.44 0.50
N HIS A 20 4.99 -5.34 -0.44
CA HIS A 20 6.24 -6.10 -0.39
C HIS A 20 7.02 -5.85 0.90
N LEU A 21 7.18 -4.58 1.30
CA LEU A 21 7.86 -4.23 2.56
C LEU A 21 7.19 -4.87 3.79
N LEU A 22 5.86 -4.93 3.81
CA LEU A 22 5.11 -5.58 4.88
C LEU A 22 5.29 -7.11 4.86
N GLU A 23 5.36 -7.72 3.69
CA GLU A 23 5.64 -9.15 3.50
C GLU A 23 7.06 -9.52 3.96
N GLU A 24 8.03 -8.62 3.77
CA GLU A 24 9.41 -8.76 4.27
C GLU A 24 9.57 -8.48 5.77
N GLY A 25 8.49 -8.12 6.47
CA GLY A 25 8.53 -7.86 7.91
C GLY A 25 8.90 -6.42 8.31
N CYS A 26 8.94 -5.47 7.36
CA CYS A 26 9.14 -4.07 7.67
C CYS A 26 7.83 -3.42 8.14
N TYR A 27 7.63 -3.34 9.45
CA TYR A 27 6.43 -2.75 10.07
C TYR A 27 6.63 -1.33 10.62
N ASP A 28 7.86 -0.83 10.59
CA ASP A 28 8.16 0.53 11.03
C ASP A 28 7.69 1.53 9.96
N LYS A 29 6.65 2.28 10.33
CA LYS A 29 6.04 3.30 9.49
C LYS A 29 7.04 4.35 8.97
N ASN A 30 7.99 4.78 9.78
CA ASN A 30 8.96 5.80 9.36
C ASN A 30 9.95 5.21 8.35
N LYS A 31 10.34 3.94 8.51
CA LYS A 31 11.18 3.23 7.54
C LYS A 31 10.47 3.04 6.21
N ILE A 32 9.22 2.55 6.23
CA ILE A 32 8.39 2.42 5.02
C ILE A 32 8.30 3.76 4.30
N TYR A 33 8.06 4.85 5.03
CA TYR A 33 7.95 6.18 4.42
C TYR A 33 9.25 6.63 3.77
N ALA A 34 10.39 6.42 4.43
CA ALA A 34 11.69 6.80 3.88
C ALA A 34 12.01 6.01 2.60
N ILE A 35 11.75 4.70 2.58
CA ILE A 35 12.00 3.83 1.42
C ILE A 35 11.13 4.28 0.23
N ILE A 36 9.82 4.39 0.43
CA ILE A 36 8.89 4.80 -0.64
C ILE A 36 9.19 6.22 -1.14
N GLN A 37 9.59 7.13 -0.25
CA GLN A 37 9.95 8.49 -0.64
C GLN A 37 11.20 8.51 -1.53
N ASN A 38 12.21 7.68 -1.20
CA ASN A 38 13.42 7.56 -2.00
C ASN A 38 13.17 6.90 -3.37
N ASP A 39 12.30 5.89 -3.43
CA ASP A 39 12.07 5.12 -4.65
C ASP A 39 11.18 5.84 -5.67
N PHE A 40 10.23 6.65 -5.20
CA PHE A 40 9.19 7.25 -6.04
C PHE A 40 9.19 8.78 -6.08
N ASP A 41 10.03 9.44 -5.30
CA ASP A 41 10.10 10.91 -5.18
C ASP A 41 8.73 11.57 -4.94
N VAL A 42 7.96 10.98 -4.01
CA VAL A 42 6.60 11.44 -3.68
C VAL A 42 6.52 12.10 -2.31
N PRO A 43 5.60 13.08 -2.12
CA PRO A 43 5.38 13.68 -0.82
C PRO A 43 4.91 12.66 0.22
N LYS A 44 5.38 12.82 1.46
CA LYS A 44 4.97 12.00 2.61
C LYS A 44 3.44 11.93 2.81
N SER A 45 2.70 12.94 2.39
CA SER A 45 1.23 12.95 2.42
C SER A 45 0.63 11.90 1.49
N GLU A 46 1.20 11.69 0.30
CA GLU A 46 0.76 10.67 -0.66
C GLU A 46 1.10 9.27 -0.18
N ILE A 47 2.30 9.06 0.36
CA ILE A 47 2.71 7.79 0.96
C ILE A 47 1.77 7.40 2.10
N ARG A 48 1.40 8.38 2.94
CA ARG A 48 0.43 8.19 4.02
C ARG A 48 -0.94 7.76 3.50
N LEU A 49 -1.40 8.33 2.38
CA LEU A 49 -2.67 7.93 1.75
C LEU A 49 -2.57 6.51 1.21
N ALA A 50 -1.50 6.17 0.49
CA ALA A 50 -1.26 4.83 -0.02
C ALA A 50 -1.23 3.78 1.11
N CYS A 51 -0.57 4.06 2.24
CA CYS A 51 -0.57 3.17 3.40
C CYS A 51 -1.97 2.97 3.99
N LYS A 52 -2.81 4.01 4.02
CA LYS A 52 -4.21 3.88 4.47
C LYS A 52 -5.02 2.99 3.53
N GLU A 53 -4.84 3.16 2.22
CA GLU A 53 -5.51 2.35 1.20
C GLU A 53 -5.10 0.88 1.31
N VAL A 54 -3.79 0.59 1.43
CA VAL A 54 -3.29 -0.78 1.65
C VAL A 54 -3.88 -1.39 2.93
N LYS A 55 -3.96 -0.62 4.02
CA LYS A 55 -4.61 -1.09 5.26
C LYS A 55 -6.07 -1.46 5.04
N ILE A 56 -6.82 -0.62 4.32
CA ILE A 56 -8.24 -0.88 4.01
C ILE A 56 -8.36 -2.17 3.19
N ASP A 57 -7.54 -2.31 2.14
CA ASP A 57 -7.54 -3.49 1.27
C ASP A 57 -7.26 -4.78 2.07
N LEU A 58 -6.28 -4.74 2.98
CA LEU A 58 -5.97 -5.86 3.87
C LEU A 58 -7.11 -6.18 4.84
N MET A 59 -7.72 -5.16 5.44
CA MET A 59 -8.87 -5.35 6.33
C MET A 59 -10.08 -5.94 5.60
N LEU A 60 -10.31 -5.56 4.35
CA LEU A 60 -11.36 -6.14 3.52
C LEU A 60 -11.07 -7.61 3.21
N LYS A 61 -9.83 -7.95 2.82
CA LYS A 61 -9.42 -9.35 2.61
C LYS A 61 -9.58 -10.20 3.87
N LEU A 62 -9.20 -9.66 5.04
CA LEU A 62 -9.38 -10.33 6.33
C LEU A 62 -10.86 -10.57 6.65
N LYS A 63 -11.73 -9.60 6.40
CA LYS A 63 -13.19 -9.77 6.61
C LYS A 63 -13.76 -10.88 5.73
N VAL A 64 -13.36 -10.92 4.45
CA VAL A 64 -13.79 -11.99 3.52
C VAL A 64 -13.34 -13.36 4.03
N LEU A 65 -12.07 -13.46 4.46
CA LEU A 65 -11.55 -14.71 5.01
C LEU A 65 -12.30 -15.13 6.27
N GLN A 66 -12.56 -14.20 7.19
CA GLN A 66 -13.32 -14.45 8.42
C GLN A 66 -14.78 -14.85 8.14
N SER A 67 -15.42 -14.29 7.10
CA SER A 67 -16.78 -14.67 6.73
C SER A 67 -16.90 -16.10 6.20
N GLY A 68 -15.86 -16.62 5.55
CA GLY A 68 -15.84 -18.02 5.08
C GLY A 68 -15.48 -19.04 6.17
N VAL A 69 -14.85 -18.62 7.26
CA VAL A 69 -14.45 -19.50 8.38
C VAL A 69 -15.61 -19.78 9.35
N LEU A 70 -16.69 -18.99 9.29
CA LEU A 70 -17.86 -19.15 10.17
C LEU A 70 -18.86 -20.25 9.73
N GLU A 71 -18.63 -20.91 8.59
CA GLU A 71 -19.52 -21.96 8.06
C GLU A 71 -18.97 -23.41 8.24
N LEU A 72 -17.97 -23.63 9.09
CA LEU A 72 -17.43 -24.95 9.44
C LEU A 72 -17.67 -25.29 10.92
#